data_AF-A0A7W8JPT2-F1
#
_entry.id   AF-A0A7W8JPT2-F1
#
_cell.length_a   1.000
_cell.length_b   1.000
_cell.length_c   1.000
_cell.angle_alpha   90.00
_cell.angle_beta   90.00
_cell.angle_gamma   90.00
#
_symmetry.space_group_name_H-M   'P 1'
#
loop_
_entity.id
_entity.type
_entity.pdbx_description
1 polymer ?
#
loop_
_entity_poly.entity_id
_entity_poly.type
_entity_poly.pdbx_seq_one_letter_code
_entity_poly.pdbx_strand_id
1 'polypeptide(L)'
;MSHPTVTVPIRQALKYAQERAERFGRTQQLEIGVDLFIRIAPGGRKFLLFCLDDEPQRSVAEAIAATLALKNPQYGWHQGQTLRSLTVIEEGAEDVPESGPGEAEDGVQQ
;
A
#
# COMPACT_ATOMS: atom_id res chain seq x y z
N MET A 1 -23.02 29.25 3.39
CA MET A 1 -23.30 27.80 3.50
C MET A 1 -22.19 27.20 4.35
N SER A 2 -22.51 26.66 5.53
CA SER A 2 -21.53 25.88 6.31
C SER A 2 -21.42 24.50 5.66
N HIS A 3 -20.21 24.07 5.33
CA HIS A 3 -19.96 22.71 4.88
C HIS A 3 -19.98 21.77 6.11
N PRO A 4 -20.74 20.67 6.09
CA PRO A 4 -20.80 19.76 7.22
C PRO A 4 -19.45 19.04 7.39
N THR A 5 -19.00 18.89 8.63
CA THR A 5 -17.89 17.98 8.97
C THR A 5 -18.40 16.55 8.87
N VAL A 6 -17.75 15.74 8.04
CA VAL A 6 -18.07 14.32 7.88
C VAL A 6 -16.92 13.48 8.41
N THR A 7 -17.22 12.55 9.32
CA THR A 7 -16.26 11.54 9.78
C THR A 7 -16.35 10.32 8.86
N VAL A 8 -15.22 9.93 8.27
CA VAL A 8 -15.12 8.72 7.44
C VAL A 8 -14.30 7.67 8.18
N PRO A 9 -14.82 6.44 8.40
CA PRO A 9 -14.04 5.35 8.97
C PRO A 9 -12.84 5.02 8.07
N ILE A 10 -11.67 4.74 8.65
CA ILE A 10 -10.48 4.41 7.88
C ILE A 10 -10.70 3.22 6.94
N ARG A 11 -11.50 2.23 7.36
CA ARG A 11 -11.86 1.08 6.52
C ARG A 11 -12.60 1.48 5.25
N GLN A 12 -13.43 2.53 5.30
CA GLN A 12 -14.12 3.05 4.13
C GLN A 12 -13.15 3.83 3.23
N ALA A 13 -12.22 4.60 3.80
CA ALA A 13 -11.17 5.27 3.03
C ALA A 13 -10.28 4.26 2.28
N LEU A 14 -9.92 3.15 2.91
CA LEU A 14 -9.16 2.05 2.31
C LEU A 14 -9.92 1.42 1.12
N LYS A 15 -11.20 1.08 1.30
CA LYS A 15 -12.03 0.53 0.22
C LYS A 15 -12.19 1.51 -0.94
N TYR A 16 -12.40 2.79 -0.64
CA TYR A 16 -12.49 3.82 -1.66
C TYR A 16 -11.18 3.96 -2.46
N ALA A 17 -10.03 3.87 -1.79
CA ALA A 17 -8.74 3.86 -2.48
C ALA A 17 -8.55 2.58 -3.32
N GLN A 18 -8.97 1.41 -2.84
CA GLN A 18 -8.95 0.17 -3.63
C GLN A 18 -9.78 0.29 -4.92
N GLU A 19 -11.03 0.74 -4.80
CA GLU A 19 -11.92 0.95 -5.95
C GLU A 19 -11.31 1.93 -6.96
N ARG A 20 -10.64 2.99 -6.48
CA ARG A 20 -9.94 3.95 -7.36
C ARG A 20 -8.72 3.32 -8.04
N ALA A 21 -7.96 2.51 -7.32
CA ALA A 21 -6.79 1.84 -7.86
C ALA A 21 -7.17 0.88 -8.99
N GLU A 22 -8.29 0.16 -8.82
CA GLU A 22 -8.89 -0.68 -9.84
C GLU A 22 -9.45 0.15 -11.00
N ARG A 23 -10.37 1.08 -10.70
CA ARG A 23 -11.11 1.85 -11.72
C ARG A 23 -10.23 2.71 -12.61
N PHE A 24 -9.18 3.30 -12.05
CA PHE A 24 -8.33 4.25 -12.76
C PHE A 24 -6.96 3.70 -13.13
N GLY A 25 -6.63 2.46 -12.72
CA GLY A 25 -5.34 1.84 -13.00
C GLY A 25 -4.15 2.62 -12.45
N ARG A 26 -4.31 3.25 -11.28
CA ARG A 26 -3.28 4.12 -10.66
C ARG A 26 -3.07 3.75 -9.21
N THR A 27 -1.81 3.76 -8.77
CA THR A 27 -1.47 3.61 -7.36
C THR A 27 -2.19 4.66 -6.52
N GLN A 28 -2.87 4.23 -5.46
CA GLN A 28 -3.45 5.13 -4.47
C GLN A 28 -2.60 5.07 -3.20
N GLN A 29 -2.09 6.22 -2.75
CA GLN A 29 -1.35 6.32 -1.50
C GLN A 29 -2.24 6.98 -0.43
N LEU A 30 -2.25 6.41 0.76
CA LEU A 30 -2.91 6.97 1.94
C LEU A 30 -1.94 6.98 3.11
N GLU A 31 -1.98 8.05 3.89
CA GLU A 31 -1.45 8.08 5.25
C GLU A 31 -2.58 7.63 6.18
N ILE A 32 -2.32 6.60 6.99
CA ILE A 32 -3.35 5.92 7.78
C ILE A 32 -3.03 5.90 9.29
N GLY A 33 -1.93 6.51 9.68
CA GLY A 33 -1.46 6.69 11.05
C GLY A 33 -0.24 7.60 11.05
N VAL A 34 0.33 7.83 12.23
CA VAL A 34 1.57 8.61 12.37
C VAL A 34 2.70 7.83 11.69
N ASP A 35 3.30 8.43 10.67
CA ASP A 35 4.38 7.86 9.85
C ASP A 35 4.05 6.52 9.19
N LEU A 36 2.76 6.16 9.10
CA LEU A 36 2.30 4.89 8.53
C LEU A 36 1.53 5.12 7.23
N PHE A 37 2.05 4.56 6.16
CA PHE A 37 1.53 4.76 4.81
C PHE A 37 1.20 3.43 4.14
N ILE A 38 0.18 3.47 3.29
CA ILE A 38 -0.18 2.38 2.39
C ILE A 38 -0.19 2.88 0.94
N ARG A 39 0.39 2.09 0.04
CA ARG A 39 0.21 2.21 -1.41
C ARG A 39 -0.58 1.02 -1.92
N ILE A 40 -1.78 1.26 -2.43
CA ILE A 40 -2.57 0.23 -3.12
C ILE A 40 -2.22 0.31 -4.60
N ALA A 41 -1.68 -0.77 -5.14
CA ALA A 41 -1.25 -0.86 -6.54
C ALA A 41 -2.46 -0.86 -7.51
N PRO A 42 -2.25 -0.52 -8.79
CA PRO A 42 -3.28 -0.67 -9.82
C PRO A 42 -3.95 -2.05 -9.78
N GLY A 43 -5.26 -2.08 -10.03
CA GLY A 43 -6.06 -3.31 -9.92
C GLY A 43 -6.51 -3.66 -8.51
N GLY A 44 -6.01 -2.99 -7.45
CA GLY A 44 -6.58 -3.08 -6.10
C GLY A 44 -6.37 -4.41 -5.37
N ARG A 45 -5.51 -5.29 -5.90
CA ARG A 45 -5.27 -6.66 -5.39
C ARG A 45 -3.90 -6.83 -4.71
N LYS A 46 -3.15 -5.73 -4.58
CA LYS A 46 -1.82 -5.68 -3.97
C LYS A 46 -1.65 -4.34 -3.26
N PHE A 47 -0.93 -4.34 -2.14
CA PHE A 47 -0.48 -3.12 -1.50
C PHE A 47 0.89 -3.24 -0.84
N LEU A 48 1.54 -2.09 -0.64
CA LEU A 48 2.74 -1.93 0.17
C LEU A 48 2.37 -1.12 1.42
N LEU A 49 2.67 -1.64 2.60
CA LEU A 49 2.55 -0.94 3.88
C LEU A 49 3.96 -0.57 4.36
N PHE A 50 4.20 0.67 4.73
CA PHE A 50 5.54 1.12 5.15
C PHE A 50 5.47 2.22 6.20
N CYS A 51 6.53 2.31 7.00
CA CYS A 51 6.78 3.46 7.86
C CYS A 51 8.06 4.19 7.43
N LEU A 52 8.14 5.48 7.75
CA LEU A 52 9.34 6.27 7.47
C LEU A 52 10.44 6.03 8.51
N ASP A 53 10.07 5.98 9.79
CA ASP A 53 11.03 5.90 10.89
C ASP A 53 11.03 4.56 11.65
N ASP A 54 10.08 3.66 11.37
CA ASP A 54 9.92 2.38 12.08
C ASP A 54 9.54 1.22 11.14
N GLU A 55 9.19 0.07 11.71
CA GLU A 55 8.69 -1.12 11.03
C GLU A 55 7.16 -1.20 11.09
N PRO A 56 6.47 -1.39 9.95
CA PRO A 56 5.03 -1.61 9.96
C PRO A 56 4.71 -2.96 10.61
N GLN A 57 3.71 -2.97 11.49
CA GLN A 57 3.28 -4.20 12.15
C GLN A 57 2.52 -5.12 11.19
N ARG A 58 2.85 -6.41 11.22
CA ARG A 58 2.16 -7.44 10.42
C ARG A 58 0.66 -7.52 10.70
N SER A 59 0.24 -7.36 11.96
CA SER A 59 -1.18 -7.35 12.35
C SER A 59 -1.98 -6.26 11.64
N VAL A 60 -1.36 -5.11 11.36
CA VAL A 60 -1.99 -4.02 10.61
C VAL A 60 -2.15 -4.42 9.14
N ALA A 61 -1.12 -5.02 8.53
CA ALA A 61 -1.20 -5.54 7.17
C ALA A 61 -2.31 -6.60 7.03
N GLU A 62 -2.45 -7.50 8.02
CA GLU A 62 -3.52 -8.51 8.07
C GLU A 62 -4.92 -7.86 8.17
N ALA A 63 -5.09 -6.86 9.03
CA ALA A 63 -6.35 -6.13 9.17
C ALA A 63 -6.75 -5.36 7.89
N ILE A 64 -5.76 -4.79 7.19
CA ILE A 64 -5.97 -4.11 5.91
C ILE A 64 -6.33 -5.13 4.84
N ALA A 65 -5.60 -6.24 4.72
CA ALA A 65 -5.91 -7.30 3.75
C ALA A 65 -7.34 -7.83 3.93
N ALA A 66 -7.78 -8.05 5.18
CA ALA A 66 -9.15 -8.41 5.49
C ALA A 66 -10.17 -7.31 5.11
N THR A 67 -9.83 -6.03 5.34
CA THR A 67 -10.68 -4.89 4.97
C THR A 67 -10.86 -4.76 3.45
N LEU A 68 -9.79 -5.02 2.70
CA LEU A 68 -9.74 -5.02 1.24
C LEU A 68 -10.27 -6.33 0.63
N ALA A 69 -10.68 -7.28 1.47
CA ALA A 69 -11.18 -8.60 1.08
C ALA A 69 -10.23 -9.37 0.14
N LEU A 70 -8.92 -9.24 0.36
CA LEU A 70 -7.92 -9.98 -0.42
C LEU A 70 -8.04 -11.49 -0.15
N LYS A 71 -7.99 -12.28 -1.22
CA LYS A 71 -8.06 -13.74 -1.17
C LYS A 71 -6.67 -14.34 -1.00
N ASN A 72 -6.51 -15.22 -0.01
CA ASN A 72 -5.24 -15.91 0.28
C ASN A 72 -4.01 -14.97 0.21
N PRO A 73 -3.99 -13.86 0.96
CA PRO A 73 -2.93 -12.86 0.86
C PRO A 73 -1.58 -13.46 1.26
N GLN A 74 -0.56 -13.18 0.44
CA GLN A 74 0.83 -13.49 0.71
C GLN A 74 1.53 -12.24 1.25
N TYR A 75 2.43 -12.43 2.22
CA TYR A 75 3.10 -11.34 2.94
C TYR A 75 4.61 -11.41 2.69
N GLY A 76 5.17 -10.37 2.08
CA GLY A 76 6.60 -10.22 1.83
C GLY A 76 7.19 -9.08 2.67
N TRP A 77 8.29 -9.34 3.36
CA TRP A 77 9.03 -8.32 4.10
C TRP A 77 10.16 -7.75 3.24
N HIS A 78 10.30 -6.42 3.22
CA HIS A 78 11.39 -5.73 2.56
C HIS A 78 11.99 -4.65 3.46
N GLN A 79 13.31 -4.66 3.58
CA GLN A 79 14.10 -3.66 4.30
C GLN A 79 15.07 -3.00 3.33
N GLY A 80 14.73 -1.80 2.86
CA GLY A 80 15.65 -0.93 2.11
C GLY A 80 16.57 -0.13 3.05
N GLN A 81 17.45 0.70 2.48
CA GLN A 81 18.36 1.55 3.27
C GLN A 81 17.61 2.60 4.12
N THR A 82 16.44 3.04 3.67
CA THR A 82 15.66 4.12 4.29
C THR A 82 14.20 3.76 4.55
N LEU A 83 13.75 2.57 4.15
CA LEU A 83 12.35 2.18 4.24
C LEU A 83 12.17 0.72 4.65
N ARG A 84 11.39 0.50 5.70
CA ARG A 84 10.92 -0.83 6.11
C ARG A 84 9.48 -0.99 5.66
N SER A 85 9.19 -2.10 4.98
CA SER A 85 7.90 -2.29 4.34
C SER A 85 7.42 -3.75 4.31
N LEU A 86 6.12 -3.90 4.32
CA LEU A 86 5.38 -5.15 4.13
C LEU A 86 4.62 -5.06 2.81
N THR A 87 4.97 -5.91 1.85
CA THR A 87 4.20 -6.13 0.63
C THR A 87 3.13 -7.18 0.90
N VAL A 88 1.91 -6.93 0.48
CA VAL A 88 0.80 -7.88 0.56
C VAL A 88 0.19 -8.05 -0.82
N ILE A 89 0.10 -9.31 -1.28
CA ILE A 89 -0.34 -9.65 -2.64
C ILE A 89 -1.44 -10.72 -2.52
N GLU A 90 -2.59 -10.48 -3.14
CA GLU A 90 -3.61 -11.52 -3.32
C GLU A 90 -3.08 -12.64 -4.23
N GLU A 91 -3.37 -13.90 -3.88
CA GLU A 91 -2.97 -15.04 -4.70
C GLU A 91 -3.49 -14.90 -6.15
N GLY A 92 -2.61 -15.10 -7.14
CA GLY A 92 -2.95 -14.90 -8.55
C GLY A 92 -3.12 -13.43 -8.96
N ALA A 93 -2.56 -12.49 -8.19
CA ALA A 93 -2.42 -11.08 -8.57
C ALA A 93 -1.00 -10.72 -9.06
N GLU A 94 -0.14 -11.70 -9.34
CA GLU A 94 1.19 -11.46 -9.93
C GLU A 94 1.05 -10.94 -11.36
N ASP A 95 1.42 -9.68 -11.60
CA ASP A 95 2.58 -9.26 -12.40
C ASP A 95 2.50 -7.75 -12.76
N VAL A 96 3.20 -6.90 -12.00
CA VAL A 96 3.91 -5.72 -12.53
C VAL A 96 5.06 -5.44 -11.54
N PRO A 97 6.32 -5.36 -11.99
CA PRO A 97 7.41 -4.84 -11.17
C PRO A 97 7.05 -3.41 -10.76
N GLU A 98 6.70 -3.24 -9.48
CA GLU A 98 6.50 -1.93 -8.90
C GLU A 98 7.90 -1.42 -8.57
N SER A 99 8.37 -0.42 -9.32
CA SER A 99 9.59 0.30 -8.98
C SER A 99 9.50 0.71 -7.52
N GLY A 100 10.28 0.04 -6.67
CA GLY A 100 10.44 0.41 -5.27
C GLY A 100 10.98 1.85 -5.19
N PRO A 101 10.84 2.51 -4.03
CA PRO A 101 11.39 3.85 -3.89
C PRO A 101 12.92 3.78 -3.92
N GLY A 102 13.50 4.13 -5.07
CA GLY A 102 14.89 4.57 -5.21
C GLY A 102 15.97 3.50 -5.26
N GLU A 103 16.02 2.72 -6.34
CA GLU A 103 17.32 2.37 -6.92
C GLU A 103 17.53 3.32 -8.09
N ALA A 104 18.31 4.38 -7.87
CA ALA A 104 18.97 5.03 -8.98
C ALA A 104 19.87 3.97 -9.61
N GLU A 105 19.57 3.60 -10.85
CA GLU A 105 20.53 2.92 -11.71
C GLU A 105 21.75 3.85 -11.79
N ASP A 106 22.77 3.55 -10.99
CA ASP A 106 24.08 4.18 -11.12
C ASP A 106 24.69 3.61 -12.40
N GLY A 107 24.35 4.25 -13.52
CA GLY A 107 24.91 3.99 -14.83
C GLY A 107 26.39 4.37 -14.83
N VAL A 108 27.24 3.47 -14.33
CA VAL A 108 28.67 3.49 -14.64
C VAL A 108 28.82 2.89 -16.04
N GLN A 109 28.64 3.74 -17.06
CA GLN A 109 29.22 3.45 -18.38
C GLN A 109 30.73 3.71 -18.27
N GLN A 110 31.51 2.64 -18.39
CA GLN A 110 32.91 2.73 -18.84
C GLN A 110 32.96 2.85 -20.36
#